data_AF-A0A3E1KD93-F1
#
_entry.id   AF-A0A3E1KD93-F1
#
_cell.length_a   1.000
_cell.length_b   1.000
_cell.length_c   1.000
_cell.angle_alpha   90.00
_cell.angle_beta   90.00
_cell.angle_gamma   90.00
#
_symmetry.space_group_name_H-M   'P 1'
#
loop_
_entity.id
_entity.type
_entity.pdbx_description
1 polymer ?
#
loop_
_entity_poly.entity_id
_entity_poly.type
_entity_poly.pdbx_seq_one_letter_code
_entity_poly.pdbx_strand_id
1 'polypeptide(L)' 'WFPTLLHARTEIERWRREYNEERPKKAIGGMTPSAYAQQLANTDIINPGL' A
#
# COMPACT_ATOMS: atom_id res chain seq x y z
N TRP A 1 -14.31 -14.77 -11.75
CA TRP A 1 -14.91 -14.04 -12.89
C TRP A 1 -15.68 -12.86 -12.31
N PHE A 2 -15.68 -11.69 -12.96
CA PHE A 2 -16.43 -10.53 -12.48
C PHE A 2 -17.67 -10.32 -13.38
N PRO A 3 -18.89 -10.18 -12.82
CA PRO A 3 -20.12 -10.02 -13.59
C PRO A 3 -20.26 -8.66 -14.27
N THR A 4 -19.60 -7.61 -13.75
CA THR A 4 -19.62 -6.27 -14.32
C THR A 4 -18.28 -5.56 -14.07
N LEU A 5 -17.99 -4.53 -14.87
CA LEU A 5 -16.83 -3.65 -14.65
C LEU A 5 -16.88 -2.95 -13.30
N LEU A 6 -18.07 -2.60 -12.82
CA LEU A 6 -18.26 -2.00 -11.50
C LEU A 6 -17.83 -2.97 -10.40
N HIS A 7 -18.29 -4.23 -10.47
CA HIS A 7 -17.90 -5.24 -9.48
C HIS A 7 -16.40 -5.52 -9.52
N ALA A 8 -15.80 -5.61 -10.72
CA ALA A 8 -14.34 -5.75 -10.85
C ALA A 8 -13.60 -4.58 -10.16
N ARG A 9 -14.03 -3.34 -10.38
CA ARG A 9 -13.41 -2.15 -9.77
C ARG A 9 -13.54 -2.18 -8.24
N THR A 10 -14.71 -2.52 -7.72
CA THR A 10 -14.93 -2.59 -6.27
C THR A 10 -14.06 -3.65 -5.61
N GLU A 11 -13.99 -4.86 -6.17
CA GLU A 11 -13.16 -5.93 -5.61
C GLU A 11 -11.66 -5.61 -5.69
N ILE A 12 -11.20 -5.02 -6.80
CA ILE A 12 -9.81 -4.60 -6.95
C ILE A 12 -9.45 -3.50 -5.94
N GLU A 13 -10.29 -2.48 -5.77
CA GLU A 13 -10.05 -1.43 -4.77
C GLU A 13 -10.05 -1.97 -3.35
N ARG A 14 -10.94 -2.92 -3.06
CA ARG A 14 -10.95 -3.62 -1.78
C ARG A 14 -9.62 -4.35 -1.55
N TRP A 15 -9.16 -5.16 -2.50
CA TRP A 15 -7.88 -5.87 -2.39
C TRP A 15 -6.69 -4.91 -2.28
N ARG A 16 -6.73 -3.79 -3.00
CA ARG A 16 -5.71 -2.74 -2.91
C ARG A 16 -5.59 -2.20 -1.49
N ARG A 17 -6.71 -1.91 -0.83
CA ARG A 17 -6.73 -1.45 0.57
C ARG A 17 -6.24 -2.53 1.53
N GLU A 18 -6.80 -3.74 1.46
CA GLU A 18 -6.37 -4.86 2.33
C GLU A 18 -4.86 -5.12 2.21
N TYR A 19 -4.31 -5.09 0.99
CA TYR A 19 -2.89 -5.31 0.78
C TYR A 19 -2.03 -4.16 1.31
N ASN A 20 -2.42 -2.91 1.04
CA ASN A 20 -1.60 -1.74 1.35
C ASN A 20 -1.70 -1.28 2.80
N GLU A 21 -2.85 -1.49 3.44
CA GLU A 21 -3.18 -0.92 4.74
C GLU A 21 -3.21 -1.96 5.85
N GLU A 22 -3.59 -3.20 5.57
CA GLU A 22 -3.83 -4.20 6.64
C GLU A 22 -2.76 -5.29 6.71
N ARG A 23 -2.09 -5.61 5.60
CA ARG A 23 -1.15 -6.74 5.55
C ARG A 23 0.30 -6.33 5.80
N PRO A 24 0.85 -6.57 7.01
CA PRO A 24 2.25 -6.33 7.29
C PRO A 24 3.15 -7.25 6.44
N LYS A 25 4.26 -6.71 5.96
CA LYS A 25 5.22 -7.41 5.11
C LYS A 25 6.55 -7.57 5.82
N LYS A 26 6.98 -8.82 5.98
CA LYS A 26 8.25 -9.14 6.66
C LYS A 26 9.48 -8.48 6.00
N ALA A 27 9.45 -8.28 4.68
CA ALA A 27 10.54 -7.64 3.94
C ALA A 27 10.76 -6.16 4.28
N ILE A 28 9.73 -5.45 4.77
CA ILE A 28 9.79 -4.04 5.19
C ILE A 28 9.62 -3.93 6.70
N GLY A 29 10.29 -4.80 7.46
CA GLY A 29 10.29 -4.75 8.93
C GLY A 29 8.95 -5.08 9.58
N GLY A 30 8.04 -5.74 8.87
CA GLY A 30 6.70 -6.03 9.38
C GLY A 30 5.73 -4.84 9.26
N MET A 31 6.10 -3.79 8.52
CA MET A 31 5.21 -2.67 8.22
C MET A 31 4.23 -2.99 7.10
N THR A 32 3.13 -2.25 7.05
CA THR A 32 2.23 -2.26 5.90
C THR A 32 2.85 -1.43 4.78
N PRO A 33 2.58 -1.72 3.50
CA PRO A 33 3.12 -0.94 2.39
C PRO A 33 2.85 0.57 2.51
N SER A 34 1.67 0.96 3.02
CA SER A 34 1.32 2.37 3.26
C SER A 34 2.20 3.00 4.35
N ALA A 35 2.41 2.31 5.47
CA ALA A 35 3.28 2.81 6.54
C ALA A 35 4.73 2.97 6.07
N TYR A 36 5.22 2.03 5.26
CA TYR A 36 6.57 2.12 4.69
C TYR A 36 6.70 3.28 3.70
N ALA A 37 5.70 3.51 2.85
CA ALA A 37 5.69 4.67 1.95
C ALA A 37 5.67 6.00 2.70
N GLN A 38 4.92 6.09 3.80
CA GLN A 38 4.94 7.27 4.69
C GLN A 38 6.32 7.47 5.34
N GLN A 39 6.95 6.40 5.81
CA GLN A 39 8.30 6.46 6.37
C GLN A 39 9.31 6.94 5.33
N LEU A 40 9.24 6.42 4.09
CA LEU A 40 10.09 6.87 2.99
C LEU A 40 9.89 8.35 2.70
N ALA A 41 8.64 8.80 2.52
CA ALA A 41 8.35 10.21 2.27
C ALA A 41 8.90 11.13 3.39
N ASN A 42 8.76 10.73 4.65
CA ASN A 42 9.33 11.48 5.77
C ASN A 42 10.86 11.43 5.79
N THR A 43 11.47 10.32 5.40
CA THR A 43 12.93 10.17 5.31
C THR A 43 13.50 11.00 4.16
N ASP A 44 12.85 11.01 3.00
CA ASP A 44 13.24 11.81 1.83
C ASP A 44 13.09 13.32 2.09
N ILE A 45 12.08 13.72 2.88
CA ILE A 45 11.96 15.11 3.36
C ILE A 45 13.14 15.49 4.28
N ILE A 46 13.63 14.54 5.09
CA ILE A 46 14.75 14.77 6.01
C ILE A 46 16.11 14.67 5.29
N ASN A 47 16.19 13.95 4.16
CA ASN A 47 17.38 13.84 3.31
C ASN A 47 17.10 14.39 1.90
N PRO A 48 17.08 15.72 1.68
CA PRO A 48 16.81 16.29 0.36
C PRO A 48 17.96 16.14 -0.65
N GLY A 49 18.84 15.14 -0.53
CA GLY A 49 19.93 14.98 -1.51
C GLY A 49 20.95 13.90 -1.23
N LEU A 50 20.62 12.65 -1.55
CA LEU A 50 21.61 11.64 -1.91
C LEU A 50 21.27 11.04 -3.27
#